data_AF-A0A0D7B665-F1
#
_entry.id   AF-A0A0D7B665-F1
#
_cell.length_a   1.000
_cell.length_b   1.000
_cell.length_c   1.000
_cell.angle_alpha   90.00
_cell.angle_beta   90.00
_cell.angle_gamma   90.00
#
_symmetry.space_group_name_H-M   'P 1'
#
loop_
_entity.id
_entity.type
_entity.pdbx_description
1 polymer ?
#
loop_
_entity_poly.entity_id
_entity_poly.type
_entity_poly.pdbx_seq_one_letter_code
_entity_poly.pdbx_strand_id
1 'polypeptide(L)'
;MCTLSSLPSELLYLICEFAWTPDAPSSLPLVSLQFNAVTQPLRFRCVAITKWASGRRRLESMPVAPIHRVRHLFVSLRSDTPPLAEWVSALKNAAPSLQTLCVDIPTTAHLACIYRIKFPVLEALTLNGFYSYSTTLHDTMPSLRTLHLAGHRNPVGLLEAGLGPQLEVLRLSGISAARTFAQEVGAFMDGELEWDDGNERPNLRKLVIELGPEIPGRKVDEQRMQDVLRKVEARHPQVTLLPGRMDAASMDVKTITDAWNNVL
;
A
#
# COMPACT_ATOMS: atom_id res chain seq x y z
N MET A 1 30.41 35.04 2.45
CA MET A 1 29.55 34.05 3.13
C MET A 1 28.40 33.72 2.19
N CYS A 2 28.23 32.45 1.79
CA CYS A 2 27.03 32.03 1.04
C CYS A 2 25.87 31.89 2.02
N THR A 3 24.75 32.55 1.73
CA THR A 3 23.50 32.36 2.47
C THR A 3 22.62 31.35 1.73
N LEU A 4 21.81 30.57 2.45
CA LEU A 4 20.87 29.62 1.82
C LEU A 4 19.93 30.28 0.79
N SER A 5 19.61 31.57 0.99
CA SER A 5 18.79 32.37 0.09
C SER A 5 19.42 32.65 -1.28
N SER A 6 20.73 32.47 -1.43
CA SER A 6 21.43 32.67 -2.72
C SER A 6 21.45 31.42 -3.59
N LEU A 7 20.89 30.30 -3.14
CA LEU A 7 20.80 29.07 -3.92
C LEU A 7 19.68 29.17 -4.97
N PRO A 8 19.84 28.55 -6.16
CA PRO A 8 18.75 28.33 -7.10
C PRO A 8 17.56 27.61 -6.46
N SER A 9 16.36 27.94 -6.91
CA SER A 9 15.10 27.39 -6.38
C SER A 9 15.02 25.87 -6.47
N GLU A 10 15.69 25.27 -7.46
CA GLU A 10 15.77 23.82 -7.67
C GLU A 10 16.58 23.14 -6.56
N LEU A 11 17.71 23.74 -6.17
CA LEU A 11 18.53 23.21 -5.06
C LEU A 11 17.82 23.40 -3.73
N LEU A 12 17.17 24.55 -3.52
CA LEU A 12 16.33 24.78 -2.34
C LEU A 12 15.16 23.79 -2.28
N TYR A 13 14.55 23.48 -3.42
CA TYR A 13 13.48 22.48 -3.49
C TYR A 13 13.99 21.11 -3.07
N LEU A 14 15.13 20.66 -3.59
CA LEU A 14 15.74 19.38 -3.21
C LEU A 14 16.09 19.36 -1.71
N ILE A 15 16.69 20.42 -1.18
CA ILE A 15 16.99 20.52 0.26
C ILE A 15 15.70 20.41 1.07
N CYS A 16 14.66 21.16 0.68
CA CYS A 16 13.36 21.10 1.35
C CYS A 16 12.70 19.73 1.20
N GLU A 17 12.87 19.06 0.07
CA GLU A 17 12.35 17.72 -0.21
C GLU A 17 12.95 16.70 0.76
N PHE A 18 14.25 16.76 1.01
CA PHE A 18 14.94 15.90 1.99
C PHE A 18 14.66 16.29 3.45
N ALA A 19 14.46 17.58 3.73
CA ALA A 19 14.13 18.06 5.07
C ALA A 19 12.64 17.89 5.42
N TRP A 20 11.78 17.64 4.44
CA TRP A 20 10.36 17.49 4.64
C TRP A 20 10.05 16.17 5.33
N THR A 21 9.50 16.25 6.54
CA THR A 21 8.97 15.09 7.25
C THR A 21 7.44 15.22 7.36
N PRO A 22 6.69 14.10 7.29
CA PRO A 22 5.24 14.12 7.49
C PRO A 22 4.81 14.71 8.85
N ASP A 23 5.69 14.62 9.85
CA ASP A 23 5.43 15.04 11.24
C ASP A 23 5.79 16.50 11.53
N ALA A 24 6.68 17.12 10.72
CA ALA A 24 7.03 18.54 10.84
C ALA A 24 6.87 19.35 9.53
N PRO A 25 5.75 19.22 8.79
CA PRO A 25 5.55 19.89 7.51
C PRO A 25 5.42 21.42 7.63
N SER A 26 5.25 21.94 8.85
CA SER A 26 4.87 23.33 9.11
C SER A 26 6.03 24.29 9.32
N SER A 27 7.25 23.83 9.60
CA SER A 27 8.35 24.74 9.99
C SER A 27 9.04 25.39 8.79
N LEU A 28 9.30 24.66 7.70
CA LEU A 28 10.02 25.18 6.53
C LEU A 28 9.31 26.36 5.85
N PRO A 29 7.99 26.35 5.62
CA PRO A 29 7.31 27.48 5.00
C PRO A 29 7.32 28.77 5.85
N LEU A 30 7.61 28.66 7.15
CA LEU A 30 7.65 29.80 8.08
C LEU A 30 9.02 30.48 8.13
N VAL A 31 10.07 29.88 7.55
CA VAL A 31 11.44 30.41 7.57
C VAL A 31 11.56 31.69 6.74
N SER A 32 11.01 31.70 5.52
CA SER A 32 11.02 32.87 4.63
C SER A 32 9.98 32.75 3.51
N LEU A 33 9.71 33.86 2.81
CA LEU A 33 8.82 33.85 1.64
C LEU A 33 9.34 32.94 0.51
N GLN A 34 10.66 32.85 0.33
CA GLN A 34 11.27 31.97 -0.67
C GLN A 34 11.08 30.50 -0.31
N PHE A 35 11.31 30.13 0.96
CA PHE A 35 11.04 28.77 1.44
C PHE A 35 9.55 28.44 1.36
N ASN A 36 8.67 29.38 1.70
CA ASN A 36 7.23 29.21 1.52
C ASN A 36 6.90 28.87 0.06
N ALA A 37 7.37 29.67 -0.90
CA ALA A 37 7.12 29.45 -2.33
C ALA A 37 7.67 28.09 -2.81
N VAL A 38 8.90 27.74 -2.43
CA VAL A 38 9.57 26.49 -2.83
C VAL A 38 8.91 25.25 -2.21
N THR A 39 8.38 25.36 -0.99
CA THR A 39 7.75 24.24 -0.27
C THR A 39 6.27 24.06 -0.61
N GLN A 40 5.62 25.04 -1.25
CA GLN A 40 4.19 24.92 -1.64
C GLN A 40 3.88 23.60 -2.36
N PRO A 41 4.66 23.15 -3.38
CA PRO A 41 4.36 21.90 -4.06
C PRO A 41 4.52 20.66 -3.17
N LEU A 42 5.45 20.69 -2.21
CA LEU A 42 5.72 19.57 -1.30
C LEU A 42 4.54 19.26 -0.37
N ARG A 43 3.69 20.26 -0.10
CA ARG A 43 2.45 20.11 0.71
C ARG A 43 1.44 19.13 0.14
N PHE A 44 1.53 18.84 -1.16
CA PHE A 44 0.62 17.95 -1.86
C PHE A 44 1.26 16.60 -2.19
N ARG A 45 2.53 16.40 -1.83
CA ARG A 45 3.24 15.14 -2.10
C ARG A 45 2.67 13.97 -1.29
N CYS A 46 2.43 14.20 0.00
CA CYS A 46 1.82 13.25 0.91
C CYS A 46 0.45 13.76 1.33
N VAL A 47 -0.60 13.00 1.01
CA VAL A 47 -1.98 13.35 1.32
C VAL A 47 -2.57 12.24 2.17
N ALA A 48 -3.01 12.60 3.37
CA ALA A 48 -3.78 11.70 4.23
C ALA A 48 -5.24 12.18 4.27
N ILE A 49 -6.17 11.27 4.00
CA ILE A 49 -7.61 11.50 4.00
C ILE A 49 -8.23 10.61 5.07
N THR A 50 -8.62 11.21 6.19
CA THR A 50 -9.34 10.53 7.27
C THR A 50 -10.84 10.86 7.30
N LYS A 51 -11.22 11.94 6.60
CA LYS A 51 -12.60 12.37 6.35
C LYS A 51 -12.75 12.72 4.88
N TRP A 52 -13.70 12.10 4.20
CA TRP A 52 -13.86 12.22 2.76
C TRP A 52 -14.15 13.65 2.35
N ALA A 53 -15.13 14.30 2.98
CA ALA A 53 -15.55 15.65 2.60
C ALA A 53 -14.40 16.68 2.63
N SER A 54 -13.50 16.58 3.61
CA SER A 54 -12.33 17.48 3.72
C SER A 54 -11.20 17.06 2.78
N GLY A 55 -10.93 15.76 2.66
CA GLY A 55 -9.87 15.23 1.80
C GLY A 55 -10.15 15.43 0.31
N ARG A 56 -11.41 15.25 -0.10
CA ARG A 56 -11.86 15.46 -1.48
C ARG A 56 -11.62 16.89 -1.93
N ARG A 57 -12.06 17.88 -1.14
CA ARG A 57 -11.80 19.30 -1.45
C ARG A 57 -10.31 19.58 -1.60
N ARG A 58 -9.47 18.95 -0.77
CA ARG A 58 -8.01 19.10 -0.87
C ARG A 58 -7.48 18.54 -2.19
N LEU A 59 -7.91 17.34 -2.61
CA LEU A 59 -7.54 16.73 -3.89
C LEU A 59 -8.06 17.53 -5.09
N GLU A 60 -9.30 18.05 -5.03
CA GLU A 60 -9.90 18.85 -6.09
C GLU A 60 -9.31 20.26 -6.19
N SER A 61 -8.86 20.83 -5.07
CA SER A 61 -8.19 22.14 -5.04
C SER A 61 -6.75 22.10 -5.52
N MET A 62 -6.21 20.91 -5.81
CA MET A 62 -4.84 20.79 -6.29
C MET A 62 -4.73 21.40 -7.70
N PRO A 63 -3.78 22.31 -7.93
CA PRO A 63 -3.57 22.84 -9.26
C PRO A 63 -3.20 21.69 -10.20
N VAL A 64 -3.76 21.69 -11.40
CA VAL A 64 -3.47 20.68 -12.42
C VAL A 64 -1.97 20.68 -12.72
N ALA A 65 -1.40 19.48 -12.92
CA ALA A 65 -0.01 19.21 -13.29
C ALA A 65 0.57 20.24 -14.29
N PRO A 66 1.89 20.57 -14.22
CA PRO A 66 2.97 19.64 -13.91
C PRO A 66 3.59 19.71 -12.50
N ILE A 67 3.30 20.75 -11.73
CA ILE A 67 4.06 21.10 -10.52
C ILE A 67 3.59 20.35 -9.26
N HIS A 68 2.31 20.00 -9.18
CA HIS A 68 1.72 19.33 -8.03
C HIS A 68 1.51 17.85 -8.33
N ARG A 69 2.18 16.98 -7.56
CA ARG A 69 2.16 15.54 -7.76
C ARG A 69 1.91 14.86 -6.42
N VAL A 70 0.71 14.32 -6.24
CA VAL A 70 0.45 13.41 -5.12
C VAL A 70 1.26 12.15 -5.39
N ARG A 71 2.32 11.93 -4.61
CA ARG A 71 3.15 10.72 -4.69
C ARG A 71 2.66 9.67 -3.70
N HIS A 72 2.19 10.12 -2.55
CA HIS A 72 1.79 9.26 -1.44
C HIS A 72 0.37 9.62 -1.01
N LEU A 73 -0.56 8.68 -1.15
CA LEU A 73 -1.95 8.85 -0.76
C LEU A 73 -2.34 7.80 0.28
N PHE A 74 -2.77 8.28 1.43
CA PHE A 74 -3.34 7.47 2.50
C PHE A 74 -4.82 7.81 2.68
N VAL A 75 -5.69 6.81 2.69
CA VAL A 75 -7.13 6.99 2.84
C VAL A 75 -7.70 6.03 3.88
N SER A 76 -8.16 6.56 5.01
CA SER A 76 -8.75 5.80 6.11
C SER A 76 -10.15 6.34 6.40
N LEU A 77 -11.18 5.68 5.87
CA LEU A 77 -12.56 6.18 5.85
C LEU A 77 -13.53 5.31 6.69
N ARG A 78 -13.09 4.86 7.87
CA ARG A 78 -13.79 3.88 8.72
C ARG A 78 -15.30 4.14 8.95
N SER A 79 -15.75 5.39 8.85
CA SER A 79 -17.16 5.75 9.04
C SER A 79 -17.73 6.67 7.96
N ASP A 80 -16.94 7.03 6.95
CA ASP A 80 -17.29 8.05 5.95
C ASP A 80 -17.12 7.49 4.54
N THR A 81 -18.04 6.61 4.15
CA THR A 81 -17.97 5.94 2.85
C THR A 81 -18.27 6.93 1.72
N PRO A 82 -17.33 7.15 0.80
CA PRO A 82 -17.51 8.12 -0.27
C PRO A 82 -18.48 7.58 -1.33
N PRO A 83 -19.20 8.46 -2.06
CA PRO A 83 -19.87 8.05 -3.26
C PRO A 83 -18.86 7.51 -4.28
N LEU A 84 -19.17 6.39 -4.92
CA LEU A 84 -18.23 5.69 -5.81
C LEU A 84 -17.70 6.57 -6.96
N ALA A 85 -18.55 7.42 -7.52
CA ALA A 85 -18.16 8.34 -8.60
C ALA A 85 -17.09 9.34 -8.13
N GLU A 86 -17.23 9.86 -6.91
CA GLU A 86 -16.27 10.79 -6.32
C GLU A 86 -14.96 10.10 -5.99
N TRP A 87 -15.03 8.88 -5.44
CA TRP A 87 -13.88 8.02 -5.20
C TRP A 87 -13.03 7.82 -6.46
N VAL A 88 -13.69 7.41 -7.54
CA VAL A 88 -13.04 7.18 -8.83
C VAL A 88 -12.42 8.46 -9.38
N SER A 89 -13.14 9.59 -9.32
CA SER A 89 -12.64 10.89 -9.79
C SER A 89 -11.38 11.31 -9.03
N ALA A 90 -11.43 11.25 -7.70
CA ALA A 90 -10.32 11.62 -6.83
C ALA A 90 -9.07 10.77 -7.07
N LEU A 91 -9.24 9.43 -7.17
CA LEU A 91 -8.13 8.52 -7.47
C LEU A 91 -7.57 8.75 -8.87
N LYS A 92 -8.41 8.95 -9.89
CA LYS A 92 -7.95 9.24 -11.26
C LYS A 92 -7.11 10.50 -11.34
N ASN A 93 -7.43 11.53 -10.55
CA ASN A 93 -6.66 12.77 -10.52
C ASN A 93 -5.26 12.55 -9.92
N ALA A 94 -5.13 11.70 -8.89
CA ALA A 94 -3.85 11.39 -8.26
C ALA A 94 -3.03 10.33 -9.02
N ALA A 95 -3.70 9.41 -9.73
CA ALA A 95 -3.11 8.20 -10.28
C ALA A 95 -1.84 8.41 -11.15
N PRO A 96 -1.74 9.42 -12.03
CA PRO A 96 -0.58 9.58 -12.91
C PRO A 96 0.76 9.79 -12.18
N SER A 97 0.73 10.30 -10.95
CA SER A 97 1.93 10.58 -10.16
C SER A 97 2.06 9.74 -8.89
N LEU A 98 1.08 8.86 -8.64
CA LEU A 98 0.97 8.15 -7.39
C LEU A 98 1.95 6.98 -7.35
N GLN A 99 2.92 7.05 -6.44
CA GLN A 99 3.91 6.00 -6.20
C GLN A 99 3.45 5.01 -5.14
N THR A 100 2.68 5.49 -4.16
CA THR A 100 2.22 4.67 -3.05
C THR A 100 0.78 4.99 -2.69
N LEU A 101 -0.04 3.95 -2.56
CA LEU A 101 -1.45 4.05 -2.21
C LEU A 101 -1.74 3.13 -1.02
N CYS A 102 -2.26 3.69 0.06
CA CYS A 102 -2.73 2.92 1.21
C CYS A 102 -4.18 3.29 1.50
N VAL A 103 -5.07 2.30 1.50
CA VAL A 103 -6.52 2.53 1.57
C VAL A 103 -7.20 1.51 2.49
N ASP A 104 -8.01 2.03 3.41
CA ASP A 104 -9.09 1.28 4.06
C ASP A 104 -10.28 1.18 3.10
N ILE A 105 -10.53 -0.03 2.61
CA ILE A 105 -11.53 -0.31 1.60
C ILE A 105 -12.92 -0.41 2.26
N PRO A 106 -13.84 0.54 1.98
CA PRO A 106 -15.15 0.53 2.63
C PRO A 106 -16.07 -0.55 2.05
N THR A 107 -15.99 -0.80 0.74
CA THR A 107 -16.81 -1.82 0.06
C THR A 107 -16.06 -2.48 -1.09
N THR A 108 -16.54 -3.65 -1.55
CA THR A 108 -15.99 -4.35 -2.72
C THR A 108 -16.08 -3.54 -4.02
N ALA A 109 -17.07 -2.66 -4.15
CA ALA A 109 -17.18 -1.76 -5.31
C ALA A 109 -16.01 -0.75 -5.36
N HIS A 110 -15.59 -0.22 -4.21
CA HIS A 110 -14.44 0.69 -4.12
C HIS A 110 -13.14 -0.02 -4.46
N LEU A 111 -12.99 -1.27 -4.01
CA LEU A 111 -11.87 -2.12 -4.38
C LEU A 111 -11.82 -2.36 -5.90
N ALA A 112 -12.94 -2.78 -6.50
CA ALA A 112 -13.02 -3.04 -7.93
C ALA A 112 -12.66 -1.79 -8.76
N CYS A 113 -12.97 -0.60 -8.26
CA CYS A 113 -12.56 0.65 -8.89
C CYS A 113 -11.05 0.89 -8.85
N ILE A 114 -10.34 0.49 -7.79
CA ILE A 114 -8.88 0.60 -7.73
C ILE A 114 -8.24 -0.22 -8.85
N TYR A 115 -8.67 -1.47 -9.04
CA TYR A 115 -8.17 -2.33 -10.12
C TYR A 115 -8.58 -1.92 -11.55
N ARG A 116 -9.40 -0.87 -11.70
CA ARG A 116 -9.82 -0.33 -13.01
C ARG A 116 -9.10 0.98 -13.36
N ILE A 117 -8.44 1.60 -12.41
CA ILE A 117 -7.70 2.85 -12.62
C ILE A 117 -6.27 2.48 -12.98
N LYS A 118 -5.72 3.14 -14.00
CA LYS A 118 -4.32 2.98 -14.37
C LYS A 118 -3.44 3.81 -13.45
N PHE A 119 -2.55 3.16 -12.73
CA PHE A 119 -1.52 3.76 -11.91
C PHE A 119 -0.13 3.42 -12.51
N PRO A 120 0.34 4.20 -13.49
CA PRO A 120 1.53 3.85 -14.28
C PRO A 120 2.81 3.78 -13.46
N VAL A 121 2.90 4.55 -12.37
CA VAL A 121 4.09 4.69 -11.53
C VAL A 121 3.88 4.20 -10.09
N LEU A 122 2.80 3.46 -9.82
CA LEU A 122 2.52 2.95 -8.47
C LEU A 122 3.43 1.77 -8.17
N GLU A 123 4.25 1.94 -7.14
CA GLU A 123 5.26 1.00 -6.69
C GLU A 123 4.80 0.22 -5.45
N ALA A 124 3.99 0.83 -4.59
CA ALA A 124 3.47 0.19 -3.38
C ALA A 124 1.95 0.37 -3.23
N LEU A 125 1.23 -0.74 -3.04
CA LEU A 125 -0.20 -0.76 -2.78
C LEU A 125 -0.48 -1.45 -1.44
N THR A 126 -1.21 -0.79 -0.56
CA THR A 126 -1.73 -1.35 0.68
C THR A 126 -3.25 -1.28 0.70
N LEU A 127 -3.90 -2.43 0.84
CA LEU A 127 -5.35 -2.55 0.90
C LEU A 127 -5.73 -3.14 2.25
N ASN A 128 -6.42 -2.35 3.07
CA ASN A 128 -6.95 -2.79 4.35
C ASN A 128 -8.46 -3.11 4.21
N GLY A 129 -8.88 -4.27 4.68
CA GLY A 129 -10.28 -4.70 4.69
C GLY A 129 -10.55 -5.84 3.72
N PHE A 130 -11.56 -5.69 2.86
CA PHE A 130 -11.92 -6.72 1.88
C PHE A 130 -10.97 -6.68 0.69
N TYR A 131 -10.39 -7.82 0.34
CA TYR A 131 -9.65 -7.99 -0.91
C TYR A 131 -10.26 -9.16 -1.70
N SER A 132 -10.80 -8.85 -2.87
CA SER A 132 -10.85 -9.78 -4.01
C SER A 132 -9.64 -9.49 -4.88
N TYR A 133 -8.94 -10.52 -5.32
CA TYR A 133 -7.80 -10.35 -6.21
C TYR A 133 -8.27 -10.17 -7.66
N SER A 134 -7.52 -9.40 -8.46
CA SER A 134 -7.79 -9.19 -9.88
C SER A 134 -6.57 -9.60 -10.71
N THR A 135 -6.79 -10.41 -11.75
CA THR A 135 -5.77 -10.82 -12.73
C THR A 135 -5.23 -9.65 -13.57
N THR A 136 -5.89 -8.48 -13.52
CA THR A 136 -5.57 -7.29 -14.33
C THR A 136 -4.54 -6.36 -13.67
N LEU A 137 -3.85 -6.81 -12.62
CA LEU A 137 -2.93 -5.96 -11.87
C LEU A 137 -1.74 -5.49 -12.72
N HIS A 138 -1.21 -6.35 -13.58
CA HIS A 138 -0.11 -5.99 -14.49
C HIS A 138 -0.47 -4.84 -15.45
N ASP A 139 -1.68 -4.86 -16.02
CA ASP A 139 -2.11 -3.85 -17.00
C ASP A 139 -2.43 -2.49 -16.36
N THR A 140 -2.83 -2.52 -15.08
CA THR A 140 -3.27 -1.32 -14.36
C THR A 140 -2.18 -0.72 -13.49
N MET A 141 -1.24 -1.53 -13.00
CA MET A 141 -0.18 -1.12 -12.08
C MET A 141 1.16 -1.77 -12.50
N PRO A 142 1.70 -1.42 -13.68
CA PRO A 142 2.86 -2.11 -14.26
C PRO A 142 4.14 -1.95 -13.44
N SER A 143 4.21 -0.93 -12.57
CA SER A 143 5.37 -0.64 -11.73
C SER A 143 5.26 -1.22 -10.31
N LEU A 144 4.21 -2.00 -10.01
CA LEU A 144 3.92 -2.46 -8.65
C LEU A 144 4.96 -3.46 -8.16
N ARG A 145 5.70 -3.09 -7.12
CA ARG A 145 6.76 -3.89 -6.50
C ARG A 145 6.35 -4.44 -5.14
N THR A 146 5.52 -3.70 -4.42
CA THR A 146 5.06 -4.06 -3.06
C THR A 146 3.55 -4.11 -3.00
N LEU A 147 3.01 -5.24 -2.57
CA LEU A 147 1.59 -5.43 -2.31
C LEU A 147 1.39 -5.86 -0.87
N HIS A 148 0.61 -5.09 -0.12
CA HIS A 148 0.17 -5.44 1.22
C HIS A 148 -1.34 -5.59 1.26
N LEU A 149 -1.81 -6.80 1.52
CA LEU A 149 -3.22 -7.09 1.79
C LEU A 149 -3.39 -7.31 3.29
N ALA A 150 -4.10 -6.41 3.96
CA ALA A 150 -4.40 -6.54 5.38
C ALA A 150 -5.90 -6.79 5.56
N GLY A 151 -6.28 -7.84 6.27
CA GLY A 151 -7.68 -8.12 6.59
C GLY A 151 -7.95 -9.59 6.93
N HIS A 152 -9.11 -9.83 7.53
CA HIS A 152 -9.52 -11.11 8.08
C HIS A 152 -10.14 -12.06 7.04
N ARG A 153 -9.45 -12.31 5.93
CA ARG A 153 -9.92 -13.27 4.92
C ARG A 153 -8.87 -14.32 4.60
N ASN A 154 -9.36 -15.39 3.97
CA ASN A 154 -8.57 -16.49 3.43
C ASN A 154 -8.22 -16.14 1.97
N PRO A 155 -6.94 -15.81 1.65
CA PRO A 155 -6.51 -15.38 0.33
C PRO A 155 -6.31 -16.56 -0.64
N VAL A 156 -7.21 -17.55 -0.63
CA VAL A 156 -7.11 -18.70 -1.53
C VAL A 156 -7.18 -18.25 -2.99
N GLY A 157 -6.28 -18.78 -3.81
CA GLY A 157 -6.18 -18.49 -5.24
C GLY A 157 -5.47 -17.17 -5.53
N LEU A 158 -4.93 -16.49 -4.51
CA LEU A 158 -4.19 -15.25 -4.69
C LEU A 158 -2.91 -15.47 -5.51
N LEU A 159 -2.19 -16.55 -5.23
CA LEU A 159 -0.93 -16.89 -5.89
C LEU A 159 -1.17 -17.52 -7.26
N GLU A 160 -2.30 -18.22 -7.43
CA GLU A 160 -2.74 -18.79 -8.71
C GLU A 160 -3.17 -17.71 -9.71
N ALA A 161 -3.88 -16.68 -9.24
CA ALA A 161 -4.42 -15.63 -10.11
C ALA A 161 -3.36 -14.66 -10.68
N GLY A 162 -2.09 -14.83 -10.30
CA GLY A 162 -0.95 -14.13 -10.86
C GLY A 162 -0.74 -12.71 -10.33
N LEU A 163 0.33 -12.53 -9.54
CA LEU A 163 0.71 -11.32 -8.81
C LEU A 163 1.33 -10.19 -9.67
N GLY A 164 1.55 -10.45 -10.96
CA GLY A 164 2.28 -9.60 -11.88
C GLY A 164 3.81 -9.79 -11.78
N PRO A 165 4.55 -9.72 -12.91
CA PRO A 165 5.96 -10.07 -12.99
C PRO A 165 6.88 -9.21 -12.11
N GLN A 166 6.53 -7.94 -11.90
CA GLN A 166 7.36 -6.96 -11.18
C GLN A 166 7.21 -7.02 -9.65
N LEU A 167 6.29 -7.84 -9.12
CA LEU A 167 6.04 -7.87 -7.69
C LEU A 167 7.22 -8.53 -6.95
N GLU A 168 7.90 -7.74 -6.12
CA GLU A 168 9.06 -8.16 -5.33
C GLU A 168 8.68 -8.54 -3.89
N VAL A 169 7.70 -7.84 -3.31
CA VAL A 169 7.29 -8.00 -1.91
C VAL A 169 5.79 -8.19 -1.81
N LEU A 170 5.37 -9.32 -1.25
CA LEU A 170 3.98 -9.60 -0.88
C LEU A 170 3.89 -9.68 0.65
N ARG A 171 3.04 -8.83 1.24
CA ARG A 171 2.70 -8.91 2.66
C ARG A 171 1.23 -9.23 2.82
N LEU A 172 0.94 -10.20 3.66
CA LEU A 172 -0.41 -10.62 4.02
C LEU A 172 -0.56 -10.51 5.53
N SER A 173 -1.48 -9.67 6.00
CA SER A 173 -1.70 -9.46 7.43
C SER A 173 -3.12 -9.84 7.84
N GLY A 174 -3.25 -10.42 9.03
CA GLY A 174 -4.55 -10.81 9.58
C GLY A 174 -5.01 -12.20 9.11
N ILE A 175 -4.09 -13.05 8.65
CA ILE A 175 -4.41 -14.39 8.14
C ILE A 175 -4.71 -15.35 9.29
N SER A 176 -5.93 -15.89 9.32
CA SER A 176 -6.41 -16.80 10.35
C SER A 176 -7.20 -17.95 9.74
N ALA A 177 -7.01 -19.17 10.24
CA ALA A 177 -7.71 -20.39 9.80
C ALA A 177 -7.70 -20.62 8.26
N ALA A 178 -6.61 -20.25 7.59
CA ALA A 178 -6.44 -20.27 6.14
C ALA A 178 -5.55 -21.46 5.68
N ARG A 179 -5.95 -22.69 6.03
CA ARG A 179 -5.14 -23.89 5.74
C ARG A 179 -4.87 -24.08 4.24
N THR A 180 -5.90 -23.91 3.40
CA THR A 180 -5.77 -24.06 1.94
C THR A 180 -4.75 -23.08 1.38
N PHE A 181 -4.79 -21.82 1.85
CA PHE A 181 -3.81 -20.83 1.47
C PHE A 181 -2.39 -21.20 1.92
N ALA A 182 -2.22 -21.76 3.13
CA ALA A 182 -0.90 -22.22 3.56
C ALA A 182 -0.32 -23.33 2.66
N GLN A 183 -1.18 -24.19 2.10
CA GLN A 183 -0.78 -25.20 1.11
C GLN A 183 -0.43 -24.54 -0.23
N GLU A 184 -1.24 -23.58 -0.68
CA GLU A 184 -0.99 -22.78 -1.88
C GLU A 184 0.36 -22.05 -1.81
N VAL A 185 0.72 -21.47 -0.65
CA VAL A 185 2.03 -20.86 -0.43
C VAL A 185 3.16 -21.89 -0.60
N GLY A 186 2.98 -23.11 -0.08
CA GLY A 186 3.93 -24.20 -0.27
C GLY A 186 4.12 -24.55 -1.75
N ALA A 187 3.02 -24.82 -2.46
CA ALA A 187 3.04 -25.13 -3.88
C ALA A 187 3.63 -23.99 -4.72
N PHE A 188 3.31 -22.73 -4.40
CA PHE A 188 3.87 -21.57 -5.05
C PHE A 188 5.39 -21.51 -4.89
N MET A 189 5.90 -21.72 -3.67
CA MET A 189 7.34 -21.62 -3.40
C MET A 189 8.11 -22.80 -3.98
N ASP A 190 7.51 -23.99 -3.94
CA ASP A 190 8.07 -25.23 -4.50
C ASP A 190 7.99 -25.24 -6.06
N GLY A 191 7.28 -24.28 -6.67
CA GLY A 191 7.13 -24.17 -8.13
C GLY A 191 6.15 -25.16 -8.73
N GLU A 192 5.25 -25.70 -7.92
CA GLU A 192 4.25 -26.72 -8.28
C GLU A 192 2.94 -26.09 -8.80
N LEU A 193 2.73 -24.79 -8.61
CA LEU A 193 1.56 -24.11 -9.17
C LEU A 193 1.71 -23.98 -10.69
N GLU A 194 0.73 -24.50 -11.42
CA GLU A 194 0.58 -24.24 -12.85
C GLU A 194 0.18 -22.79 -13.06
N TRP A 195 0.89 -22.10 -13.95
CA TRP A 195 0.61 -20.74 -14.35
C TRP A 195 -0.13 -20.78 -15.66
N ASP A 196 -1.23 -20.03 -15.77
CA ASP A 196 -1.90 -19.85 -17.06
C ASP A 196 -0.89 -19.26 -18.06
N ASP A 197 -0.78 -19.86 -19.25
CA ASP A 197 0.34 -19.76 -20.22
C ASP A 197 0.68 -18.32 -20.68
N GLY A 198 -0.10 -17.32 -20.28
CA GLY A 198 0.13 -15.90 -20.57
C GLY A 198 0.74 -15.07 -19.44
N ASN A 199 0.83 -15.58 -18.22
CA ASN A 199 1.30 -14.80 -17.06
C ASN A 199 2.69 -15.24 -16.60
N GLU A 200 3.65 -14.32 -16.67
CA GLU A 200 4.96 -14.52 -16.07
C GLU A 200 4.85 -14.68 -14.54
N ARG A 201 5.57 -15.67 -14.00
CA ARG A 201 5.67 -15.87 -12.55
C ARG A 201 6.26 -14.62 -11.89
N PRO A 202 5.66 -14.10 -10.80
CA PRO A 202 6.18 -12.95 -10.08
C PRO A 202 7.59 -13.25 -9.55
N ASN A 203 8.48 -12.26 -9.66
CA ASN A 203 9.83 -12.34 -9.09
C ASN A 203 9.81 -12.03 -7.58
N LEU A 204 9.07 -12.84 -6.82
CA LEU A 204 8.81 -12.59 -5.42
C LEU A 204 10.08 -12.83 -4.59
N ARG A 205 10.68 -11.74 -4.11
CA ARG A 205 11.88 -11.74 -3.25
C ARG A 205 11.53 -11.94 -1.79
N LYS A 206 10.34 -11.52 -1.38
CA LYS A 206 9.91 -11.56 0.02
C LYS A 206 8.40 -11.81 0.14
N LEU A 207 8.04 -12.83 0.90
CA LEU A 207 6.67 -13.11 1.32
C LEU A 207 6.57 -12.97 2.84
N VAL A 208 5.83 -11.97 3.32
CA VAL A 208 5.58 -11.77 4.74
C VAL A 208 4.16 -12.20 5.06
N ILE A 209 4.00 -13.16 5.96
CA ILE A 209 2.69 -13.60 6.46
C ILE A 209 2.61 -13.25 7.93
N GLU A 210 1.69 -12.35 8.26
CA GLU A 210 1.38 -11.95 9.62
C GLU A 210 0.04 -12.57 10.03
N LEU A 211 0.11 -13.40 11.07
CA LEU A 211 -1.04 -14.15 11.57
C LEU A 211 -2.08 -13.22 12.18
N GLY A 212 -3.36 -13.53 11.97
CA GLY A 212 -4.47 -12.85 12.62
C GLY A 212 -4.69 -13.30 14.07
N PRO A 213 -5.61 -12.64 14.80
CA PRO A 213 -6.03 -13.11 16.12
C PRO A 213 -6.67 -14.50 16.02
N GLU A 214 -6.53 -15.30 17.08
CA GLU A 214 -7.18 -16.63 17.15
C GLU A 214 -8.70 -16.50 17.06
N ILE A 215 -9.31 -17.28 16.17
CA ILE A 215 -10.76 -17.36 16.04
C ILE A 215 -11.28 -18.44 17.01
N PRO A 216 -12.17 -18.09 17.95
CA PRO A 216 -12.79 -19.06 18.85
C PRO A 216 -13.42 -20.22 18.07
N GLY A 217 -13.05 -21.46 18.44
CA GLY A 217 -13.57 -22.68 17.81
C GLY A 217 -12.78 -23.18 16.59
N ARG A 218 -11.72 -22.48 16.14
CA ARG A 218 -10.89 -22.91 14.99
C ARG A 218 -9.42 -23.24 15.33
N LYS A 219 -9.11 -23.45 16.62
CA LYS A 219 -7.75 -23.71 17.10
C LYS A 219 -7.01 -24.82 16.34
N VAL A 220 -7.70 -25.91 16.03
CA VAL A 220 -7.09 -27.05 15.33
C VAL A 220 -6.65 -26.67 13.92
N ASP A 221 -7.48 -25.91 13.19
CA ASP A 221 -7.16 -25.49 11.83
C ASP A 221 -6.08 -24.41 11.81
N GLU A 222 -6.08 -23.52 12.80
CA GLU A 222 -5.02 -22.52 12.98
C GLU A 222 -3.68 -23.17 13.28
N GLN A 223 -3.62 -24.14 14.20
CA GLN A 223 -2.41 -24.89 14.49
C GLN A 223 -1.88 -25.59 13.24
N ARG A 224 -2.75 -26.29 12.51
CA ARG A 224 -2.38 -26.96 11.26
C ARG A 224 -1.86 -25.99 10.20
N MET A 225 -2.49 -24.83 10.06
CA MET A 225 -2.03 -23.77 9.15
C MET A 225 -0.64 -23.28 9.55
N GLN A 226 -0.43 -22.95 10.84
CA GLN A 226 0.87 -22.51 11.34
C GLN A 226 1.97 -23.55 11.15
N ASP A 227 1.66 -24.83 11.37
CA ASP A 227 2.61 -25.92 11.16
C ASP A 227 3.02 -26.03 9.68
N VAL A 228 2.09 -25.83 8.75
CA VAL A 228 2.39 -25.79 7.31
C VAL A 228 3.27 -24.58 6.99
N LEU A 229 2.90 -23.38 7.44
CA LEU A 229 3.65 -22.16 7.16
C LEU A 229 5.08 -22.20 7.73
N ARG A 230 5.27 -22.73 8.95
CA ARG A 230 6.61 -22.92 9.53
C ARG A 230 7.47 -23.88 8.73
N LYS A 231 6.88 -24.95 8.17
CA LYS A 231 7.59 -25.87 7.27
C LYS A 231 7.97 -25.19 5.95
N VAL A 232 7.13 -24.29 5.43
CA VAL A 232 7.48 -23.50 4.26
C VAL A 232 8.61 -22.53 4.58
N GLU A 233 8.49 -21.74 5.65
CA GLU A 233 9.53 -20.79 6.09
C GLU A 233 10.89 -21.46 6.31
N ALA A 234 10.91 -22.65 6.92
CA ALA A 234 12.14 -23.42 7.12
C ALA A 234 12.81 -23.87 5.80
N ARG A 235 12.02 -24.07 4.74
CA ARG A 235 12.52 -24.47 3.39
C ARG A 235 12.85 -23.27 2.50
N HIS A 236 12.21 -22.13 2.75
CA HIS A 236 12.18 -20.97 1.85
C HIS A 236 12.50 -19.69 2.63
N PRO A 237 13.77 -19.22 2.66
CA PRO A 237 14.19 -18.07 3.46
C PRO A 237 13.55 -16.74 3.05
N GLN A 238 12.97 -16.66 1.85
CA GLN A 238 12.18 -15.53 1.39
C GLN A 238 10.81 -15.41 2.08
N VAL A 239 10.35 -16.46 2.76
CA VAL A 239 9.11 -16.46 3.53
C VAL A 239 9.42 -16.07 4.97
N THR A 240 8.68 -15.11 5.50
CA THR A 240 8.79 -14.67 6.90
C THR A 240 7.43 -14.76 7.56
N LEU A 241 7.33 -15.56 8.62
CA LEU A 241 6.14 -15.69 9.43
C LEU A 241 6.24 -14.77 10.64
N LEU A 242 5.35 -13.80 10.74
CA LEU A 242 5.26 -12.90 11.88
C LEU A 242 4.15 -13.34 12.83
N PRO A 243 4.40 -13.34 14.16
CA PRO A 243 3.35 -13.57 15.13
C PRO A 243 2.30 -12.46 15.02
N GLY A 244 1.04 -12.81 15.25
CA GLY A 244 -0.04 -11.83 15.20
C GLY A 244 0.12 -10.76 16.27
N ARG A 245 0.46 -9.54 15.84
CA ARG A 245 0.46 -8.34 16.67
C ARG A 245 -0.65 -7.40 16.21
N MET A 246 -1.90 -7.87 16.24
CA MET A 246 -3.03 -6.98 16.02
C MET A 246 -3.87 -6.86 17.28
N ASP A 247 -3.62 -5.79 18.03
CA ASP A 247 -4.69 -5.13 18.74
C ASP A 247 -5.66 -4.60 17.67
N ALA A 248 -6.82 -5.23 17.56
CA ALA A 248 -7.87 -4.91 16.58
C ALA A 248 -8.34 -3.44 16.60
N ALA A 249 -7.88 -2.64 17.56
CA ALA A 249 -8.21 -1.23 17.75
C ALA A 249 -7.18 -0.23 17.17
N SER A 250 -5.95 -0.63 16.84
CA SER A 250 -4.83 0.32 16.74
C SER A 250 -3.93 0.16 15.50
N MET A 251 -4.50 0.30 14.30
CA MET A 251 -3.74 0.92 13.22
C MET A 251 -3.88 2.44 13.37
N ASP A 252 -3.10 3.02 14.28
CA ASP A 252 -2.86 4.46 14.31
C ASP A 252 -2.04 4.84 13.06
N VAL A 253 -2.19 6.08 12.58
CA VAL A 253 -1.42 6.63 11.45
C VAL A 253 0.08 6.41 11.67
N LYS A 254 0.54 6.44 12.92
CA LYS A 254 1.91 6.15 13.32
C LYS A 254 2.36 4.73 12.96
N THR A 255 1.55 3.71 13.25
CA THR A 255 1.87 2.31 12.91
C THR A 255 1.97 2.08 11.41
N ILE A 256 1.17 2.81 10.62
CA ILE A 256 1.19 2.75 9.16
C ILE A 256 2.43 3.46 8.62
N THR A 257 2.80 4.59 9.22
CA THR A 257 4.03 5.34 8.86
C THR A 257 5.29 4.56 9.23
N ASP A 258 5.29 3.86 10.37
CA ASP A 258 6.37 2.97 10.79
C ASP A 258 6.45 1.71 9.91
N ALA A 259 5.31 1.17 9.48
CA ALA A 259 5.29 0.08 8.50
C ALA A 259 5.86 0.54 7.14
N TRP A 260 5.64 1.80 6.75
CA TRP A 260 6.22 2.38 5.54
C TRP A 260 7.74 2.54 5.64
N ASN A 261 8.26 3.01 6.78
CA ASN A 261 9.70 3.18 6.99
C ASN A 261 10.48 1.85 7.07
N ASN A 262 9.79 0.72 7.25
CA ASN A 262 10.40 -0.61 7.32
C ASN A 262 10.28 -1.42 6.00
N VAL A 263 9.59 -0.87 5.00
CA VAL A 263 9.35 -1.52 3.70
C VAL A 263 10.17 -0.89 2.57
N LEU A 264 10.66 0.34 2.75
CA LEU A 264 11.71 0.98 1.94
C LEU A 264 13.07 0.76 2.59
#